data_AF-A0A3M1NLW3-F1
#
_entry.id   AF-A0A3M1NLW3-F1
#
_cell.length_a   1.000
_cell.length_b   1.000
_cell.length_c   1.000
_cell.angle_alpha   90.00
_cell.angle_beta   90.00
_cell.angle_gamma   90.00
#
_symmetry.space_group_name_H-M   'P 1'
#
loop_
_entity.id
_entity.type
_entity.pdbx_description
1 polymer ?
#
loop_
_entity_poly.entity_id
_entity_poly.type
_entity_poly.pdbx_seq_one_letter_code
_entity_poly.pdbx_strand_id
1 'polypeptide(L)'
;FFFKKNFFRIIKKNKNLFLLIILAQLLFCSAFVTTQLVYQPKMFESSQAIYEYLGKADKGEMPEASFLGKDPLLISRKLKEAANYLRTNLILTVLSFIILNGLVWALTHRLFRKMKSREFFYTYLNFGIVSLIFFAAMALTSQAIIKASLKTLITEGRIIPMYVVLVITLLVLAHFLLATLAMLKHDRILQTIKKGLVLGLTKIHKMLLMYLIMIIIYIPVFFLIYLAFNAHFVVLGFALLLLPLATVINRIFFIGSMKELEKSA
;
A
#
# COMPACT_ATOMS: atom_id res chain seq x y z
N PHE A 1 -7.64 18.57 -21.48
CA PHE A 1 -7.00 18.40 -22.81
C PHE A 1 -5.46 18.58 -22.81
N PHE A 2 -4.83 18.95 -21.68
CA PHE A 2 -3.36 19.12 -21.53
C PHE A 2 -2.57 17.77 -21.47
N PHE A 3 -3.28 16.67 -21.20
CA PHE A 3 -2.78 15.31 -20.95
C PHE A 3 -1.96 14.72 -22.11
N LYS A 4 -2.36 14.96 -23.38
CA LYS A 4 -1.82 14.19 -24.51
C LYS A 4 -0.41 14.65 -24.93
N LYS A 5 -0.17 15.96 -25.10
CA LYS A 5 1.10 16.42 -25.71
C LYS A 5 2.31 16.28 -24.78
N ASN A 6 2.17 16.57 -23.48
CA ASN A 6 3.32 16.54 -22.57
C ASN A 6 3.66 15.11 -22.07
N PHE A 7 2.65 14.28 -21.79
CA PHE A 7 2.85 12.90 -21.31
C PHE A 7 3.59 12.04 -22.33
N PHE A 8 3.04 11.92 -23.55
CA PHE A 8 3.64 11.10 -24.60
C PHE A 8 5.01 11.64 -25.02
N ARG A 9 5.22 12.97 -24.98
CA ARG A 9 6.53 13.57 -25.27
C ARG A 9 7.58 13.20 -24.23
N ILE A 10 7.24 13.18 -22.94
CA ILE A 10 8.17 12.80 -21.86
C ILE A 10 8.58 11.34 -21.99
N ILE A 11 7.62 10.45 -22.25
CA ILE A 11 7.89 9.01 -22.44
C ILE A 11 8.72 8.77 -23.70
N LYS A 12 8.31 9.35 -24.84
CA LYS A 12 9.01 9.18 -26.12
C LYS A 12 10.45 9.68 -26.05
N LYS A 13 10.73 10.74 -25.28
CA LYS A 13 12.08 11.27 -25.06
C LYS A 13 12.95 10.37 -24.17
N ASN A 14 12.35 9.61 -23.26
CA ASN A 14 13.07 8.85 -22.23
C ASN A 14 12.65 7.36 -22.21
N LYS A 15 12.55 6.72 -23.38
CA LYS A 15 12.02 5.35 -23.52
C LYS A 15 12.71 4.32 -22.62
N ASN A 16 14.04 4.36 -22.55
CA ASN A 16 14.83 3.43 -21.72
C ASN A 16 14.54 3.60 -20.23
N LEU A 17 14.36 4.84 -19.79
CA LEU A 17 14.09 5.14 -18.40
C LEU A 17 12.64 4.75 -18.02
N PHE A 18 11.70 4.93 -18.96
CA PHE A 18 10.34 4.41 -18.81
C PHE A 18 10.31 2.88 -18.74
N LEU A 19 11.08 2.18 -19.58
CA LEU A 19 11.21 0.72 -19.52
C LEU A 19 11.80 0.26 -18.18
N LEU A 20 12.85 0.94 -17.69
CA LEU A 20 13.44 0.65 -16.39
C LEU A 20 12.45 0.82 -15.23
N ILE A 21 11.59 1.85 -15.30
CA ILE A 21 10.51 2.08 -14.34
C ILE A 21 9.50 0.92 -14.35
N ILE A 22 9.12 0.41 -15.53
CA ILE A 22 8.23 -0.75 -15.64
C ILE A 22 8.87 -2.00 -15.05
N LEU A 23 10.14 -2.27 -15.35
CA LEU A 23 10.86 -3.43 -14.83
C LEU A 23 11.01 -3.37 -13.30
N ALA A 24 11.35 -2.20 -12.75
CA ALA A 24 11.42 -1.99 -11.31
C ALA A 24 10.03 -2.12 -10.64
N GLN A 25 8.95 -1.68 -11.31
CA GLN A 25 7.59 -1.86 -10.83
C GLN A 25 7.15 -3.33 -10.86
N LEU A 26 7.51 -4.08 -11.90
CA LEU A 26 7.29 -5.53 -11.98
C LEU A 26 7.97 -6.25 -10.82
N LEU A 27 9.25 -5.94 -10.57
CA LEU A 27 10.00 -6.52 -9.45
C LEU A 27 9.35 -6.20 -8.10
N PHE A 28 8.87 -4.96 -7.91
CA PHE A 28 8.11 -4.59 -6.72
C PHE A 28 6.82 -5.42 -6.58
N CYS A 29 6.01 -5.51 -7.64
CA CYS A 29 4.77 -6.27 -7.63
C CYS A 29 5.03 -7.76 -7.32
N SER A 30 6.04 -8.37 -7.94
CA SER A 30 6.42 -9.76 -7.70
C SER A 30 6.87 -9.98 -6.25
N ALA A 31 7.73 -9.12 -5.71
CA ALA A 31 8.19 -9.21 -4.32
C ALA A 31 7.03 -9.03 -3.33
N PHE A 32 6.15 -8.06 -3.59
CA PHE A 32 4.98 -7.80 -2.77
C PHE A 32 4.01 -8.98 -2.76
N VAL A 33 3.63 -9.49 -3.94
CA VAL A 33 2.72 -10.64 -4.07
C VAL A 33 3.31 -11.89 -3.43
N THR A 34 4.59 -12.18 -3.66
CA THR A 34 5.27 -13.34 -3.04
C THR A 34 5.23 -13.24 -1.51
N THR A 35 5.48 -12.06 -0.96
CA THR A 35 5.40 -11.84 0.50
C THR A 35 3.99 -12.13 1.01
N GLN A 36 2.95 -11.62 0.35
CA GLN A 36 1.57 -11.90 0.76
C GLN A 36 1.22 -13.38 0.63
N LEU A 37 1.55 -14.03 -0.48
CA LEU A 37 1.25 -15.46 -0.72
C LEU A 37 1.96 -16.39 0.26
N VAL A 38 3.13 -16.02 0.78
CA VAL A 38 3.87 -16.86 1.74
C VAL A 38 3.35 -16.69 3.17
N TYR A 39 3.07 -15.47 3.61
CA TYR A 39 2.76 -15.20 5.02
C TYR A 39 1.26 -15.14 5.32
N GLN A 40 0.42 -14.74 4.36
CA GLN A 40 -1.03 -14.65 4.59
C GLN A 40 -1.68 -16.02 4.85
N PRO A 41 -1.39 -17.09 4.08
CA PRO A 41 -1.91 -18.42 4.39
C PRO A 41 -1.45 -18.93 5.75
N LYS A 42 -0.18 -18.71 6.12
CA LYS A 42 0.35 -19.13 7.44
C LYS A 42 -0.34 -18.42 8.61
N MET A 43 -0.68 -17.14 8.45
CA MET A 43 -1.49 -16.42 9.44
C MET A 43 -2.92 -16.98 9.52
N PHE A 44 -3.50 -17.36 8.37
CA PHE A 44 -4.83 -17.95 8.31
C PHE A 44 -4.86 -19.34 8.96
N GLU A 45 -3.94 -20.23 8.63
CA GLU A 45 -3.81 -21.55 9.26
C GLU A 45 -3.64 -21.44 10.78
N SER A 46 -2.80 -20.50 11.24
CA SER A 46 -2.59 -20.28 12.68
C SER A 46 -3.86 -19.79 13.37
N SER A 47 -4.62 -18.91 12.72
CA SER A 47 -5.91 -18.43 13.22
C SER A 47 -6.96 -19.53 13.22
N GLN A 48 -7.05 -20.32 12.15
CA GLN A 48 -8.00 -21.42 12.02
C GLN A 48 -7.77 -22.49 13.10
N ALA A 49 -6.52 -22.83 13.39
CA ALA A 49 -6.19 -23.77 14.47
C ALA A 49 -6.66 -23.27 15.84
N ILE A 50 -6.62 -21.95 16.10
CA ILE A 50 -7.16 -21.35 17.33
C ILE A 50 -8.69 -21.43 17.34
N TYR A 51 -9.34 -21.09 16.24
CA TYR A 51 -10.81 -21.18 16.11
C TYR A 51 -11.33 -22.61 16.28
N GLU A 52 -10.69 -23.59 15.66
CA GLU A 52 -11.06 -25.00 15.78
C GLU A 52 -10.88 -25.53 17.20
N TYR A 53 -9.79 -25.12 17.87
CA TYR A 53 -9.55 -25.49 19.26
C TYR A 53 -10.63 -24.91 20.20
N LEU A 54 -10.93 -23.61 20.05
CA LEU A 54 -11.98 -22.96 20.85
C LEU A 54 -13.37 -23.51 20.53
N GLY A 55 -13.67 -23.79 19.27
CA GLY A 55 -14.95 -24.36 18.84
C GLY A 55 -15.19 -25.79 19.35
N LYS A 56 -14.13 -26.59 19.54
CA LYS A 56 -14.22 -27.91 20.19
C LYS A 56 -14.41 -27.81 21.71
N ALA A 57 -13.82 -26.79 22.34
CA ALA A 57 -14.03 -26.51 23.76
C ALA A 57 -15.48 -26.13 24.06
N ASP A 58 -16.08 -25.28 23.21
CA ASP A 58 -17.45 -24.79 23.36
C ASP A 58 -18.51 -25.90 23.18
N LYS A 59 -18.22 -26.91 22.35
CA LYS A 59 -19.09 -28.08 22.11
C LYS A 59 -19.01 -29.17 23.18
N GLY A 60 -18.17 -29.00 24.21
CA GLY A 60 -17.96 -30.03 25.25
C GLY A 60 -17.25 -31.28 24.74
N GLU A 61 -16.66 -31.24 23.54
CA GLU A 61 -15.94 -32.37 22.91
C GLU A 61 -14.50 -32.53 23.46
N MET A 62 -14.12 -31.75 24.46
CA MET A 62 -12.82 -31.88 25.12
C MET A 62 -12.88 -32.96 26.21
N PRO A 63 -11.96 -33.96 26.20
CA PRO A 63 -11.92 -34.95 27.25
C PRO A 63 -11.72 -34.28 28.62
N GLU A 64 -12.57 -34.64 29.59
CA GLU A 64 -12.75 -34.03 30.92
C GLU A 64 -11.47 -33.91 31.79
N ALA A 65 -10.33 -34.44 31.36
CA ALA A 65 -9.12 -34.50 32.16
C ALA A 65 -8.35 -33.17 32.30
N SER A 66 -8.72 -32.12 31.57
CA SER A 66 -8.21 -30.77 31.85
C SER A 66 -9.09 -29.72 31.18
N PHE A 67 -9.41 -28.65 31.92
CA PHE A 67 -10.07 -27.43 31.42
C PHE A 67 -9.32 -26.76 30.24
N LEU A 68 -8.13 -27.27 29.90
CA LEU A 68 -7.21 -26.80 28.86
C LEU A 68 -6.86 -27.88 27.82
N GLY A 69 -7.60 -28.98 27.74
CA GLY A 69 -7.39 -30.04 26.75
C GLY A 69 -6.01 -30.71 26.77
N LYS A 70 -5.70 -31.47 25.71
CA LYS A 70 -4.45 -32.26 25.57
C LYS A 70 -3.16 -31.42 25.36
N ASP A 71 -3.29 -30.15 24.94
CA ASP A 71 -2.15 -29.22 24.77
C ASP A 71 -2.58 -27.79 25.15
N PRO A 72 -2.52 -27.43 26.46
CA PRO A 72 -2.88 -26.11 26.98
C PRO A 72 -2.12 -24.95 26.32
N LEU A 73 -0.94 -25.23 25.77
CA LEU A 73 -0.03 -24.26 25.19
C LEU A 73 -0.24 -24.11 23.68
N LEU A 74 -1.17 -24.87 23.07
CA LEU A 74 -1.45 -24.79 21.65
C LEU A 74 -1.91 -23.39 21.24
N ILE A 75 -2.84 -22.78 21.99
CA ILE A 75 -3.34 -21.42 21.72
C ILE A 75 -2.19 -20.41 21.81
N SER A 76 -1.42 -20.43 22.89
CA SER A 76 -0.35 -19.44 23.09
C SER A 76 0.76 -19.58 22.05
N ARG A 77 1.14 -20.82 21.68
CA ARG A 77 2.09 -21.11 20.60
C ARG A 77 1.57 -20.62 19.26
N LYS A 78 0.32 -20.95 18.89
CA LYS A 78 -0.27 -20.54 17.60
C LYS A 78 -0.48 -19.03 17.51
N LEU A 79 -0.84 -18.37 18.61
CA LEU A 79 -0.94 -16.91 18.66
C LEU A 79 0.43 -16.25 18.47
N LYS A 80 1.48 -16.80 19.09
CA LYS A 80 2.86 -16.32 18.91
C LYS A 80 3.36 -16.55 17.48
N GLU A 81 3.05 -17.68 16.87
CA GLU A 81 3.34 -17.97 15.45
C GLU A 81 2.63 -16.96 14.54
N ALA A 82 1.32 -16.77 14.71
CA ALA A 82 0.54 -15.80 13.94
C ALA A 82 1.11 -14.37 14.05
N ALA A 83 1.46 -13.95 15.27
CA ALA A 83 2.06 -12.65 15.52
C ALA A 83 3.43 -12.50 14.84
N ASN A 84 4.26 -13.55 14.85
CA ASN A 84 5.55 -13.55 14.16
C ASN A 84 5.39 -13.49 12.65
N TYR A 85 4.44 -14.23 12.07
CA TYR A 85 4.13 -14.16 10.64
C TYR A 85 3.62 -12.77 10.24
N LEU A 86 2.72 -12.19 11.03
CA LEU A 86 2.23 -10.82 10.81
C LEU A 86 3.38 -9.81 10.86
N ARG A 87 4.23 -9.87 11.89
CA ARG A 87 5.39 -8.98 12.03
C ARG A 87 6.34 -9.12 10.84
N THR A 88 6.63 -10.35 10.42
CA THR A 88 7.51 -10.62 9.28
C THR A 88 6.91 -10.09 7.98
N ASN A 89 5.61 -10.35 7.75
CA ASN A 89 4.89 -9.83 6.59
C ASN A 89 4.93 -8.30 6.53
N LEU A 90 4.67 -7.62 7.66
CA LEU A 90 4.70 -6.17 7.74
C LEU A 90 6.10 -5.60 7.47
N ILE A 91 7.14 -6.17 8.08
CA ILE A 91 8.53 -5.74 7.86
C ILE A 91 8.92 -5.89 6.39
N LEU A 92 8.67 -7.06 5.79
CA LEU A 92 9.01 -7.31 4.39
C LEU A 92 8.18 -6.45 3.43
N THR A 93 6.92 -6.18 3.75
CA THR A 93 6.07 -5.28 2.99
C THR A 93 6.59 -3.84 3.02
N VAL A 94 6.96 -3.34 4.20
CA VAL A 94 7.53 -1.99 4.34
C VAL A 94 8.89 -1.88 3.67
N LEU A 95 9.76 -2.88 3.82
CA LEU A 95 11.07 -2.91 3.18
C LEU A 95 10.96 -2.97 1.65
N SER A 96 10.13 -3.85 1.10
CA SER A 96 9.91 -3.94 -0.35
C SER A 96 9.31 -2.66 -0.91
N PHE A 97 8.39 -2.02 -0.18
CA PHE A 97 7.87 -0.71 -0.53
C PHE A 97 8.96 0.37 -0.52
N ILE A 98 9.73 0.51 0.56
CA ILE A 98 10.78 1.55 0.65
C ILE A 98 11.84 1.34 -0.43
N ILE A 99 12.30 0.10 -0.62
CA ILE A 99 13.42 -0.20 -1.52
C ILE A 99 12.97 -0.13 -2.98
N LEU A 100 12.01 -0.96 -3.36
CA LEU A 100 11.65 -1.10 -4.77
C LEU A 100 10.74 0.05 -5.20
N ASN A 101 9.71 0.38 -4.42
CA ASN A 101 8.81 1.47 -4.79
C ASN A 101 9.52 2.84 -4.71
N GLY A 102 10.45 3.02 -3.76
CA GLY A 102 11.29 4.22 -3.69
C GLY A 102 12.16 4.39 -4.93
N LEU A 103 12.74 3.29 -5.44
CA LEU A 103 13.50 3.31 -6.69
C LEU A 103 12.61 3.74 -7.86
N VAL A 104 11.41 3.15 -7.98
CA VAL A 104 10.45 3.52 -9.02
C VAL A 104 10.06 4.99 -8.91
N TRP A 105 9.85 5.53 -7.71
CA TRP A 105 9.56 6.95 -7.49
C TRP A 105 10.73 7.87 -7.88
N ALA A 106 11.95 7.55 -7.48
CA ALA A 106 13.14 8.33 -7.83
C ALA A 106 13.37 8.33 -9.34
N LEU A 107 13.22 7.18 -10.01
CA LEU A 107 13.27 7.08 -11.47
C LEU A 107 12.16 7.89 -12.12
N THR A 108 10.94 7.85 -11.58
CA THR A 108 9.83 8.64 -12.13
C THR A 108 10.08 10.14 -11.98
N HIS A 109 10.68 10.61 -10.88
CA HIS A 109 11.12 12.01 -10.77
C HIS A 109 12.17 12.38 -11.83
N ARG A 110 13.09 11.44 -12.12
CA ARG A 110 14.11 11.60 -13.17
C ARG A 110 13.52 11.67 -14.59
N LEU A 111 12.31 11.16 -14.85
CA LEU A 111 11.59 11.39 -16.13
C LEU A 111 11.30 12.88 -16.35
N PHE A 112 10.94 13.59 -15.28
CA PHE A 112 10.49 14.98 -15.37
C PHE A 112 11.63 15.99 -15.18
N ARG A 113 12.75 15.59 -14.56
CA ARG A 113 13.93 16.44 -14.33
C ARG A 113 15.19 15.64 -14.56
N LYS A 114 16.16 16.19 -15.31
CA LYS A 114 17.50 15.62 -15.35
C LYS A 114 18.12 15.73 -13.95
N MET A 115 18.26 14.60 -13.26
CA MET A 115 18.82 14.53 -11.91
C MET A 115 20.24 13.95 -11.96
N LYS A 116 21.17 14.58 -11.24
CA LYS A 116 22.49 13.99 -10.95
C LYS A 116 22.34 12.82 -9.96
N SER A 117 23.32 11.92 -9.88
CA SER A 117 23.26 10.74 -8.99
C SER A 117 23.04 11.10 -7.52
N ARG A 118 23.66 12.18 -7.03
CA ARG A 118 23.45 12.68 -5.66
C ARG A 118 22.01 13.11 -5.40
N GLU A 119 21.40 13.81 -6.35
CA GLU A 119 19.98 14.22 -6.24
C GLU A 119 19.05 13.01 -6.29
N PHE A 120 19.36 12.03 -7.14
CA PHE A 120 18.59 10.80 -7.24
C PHE A 120 18.59 10.04 -5.92
N PHE A 121 19.77 9.87 -5.31
CA PHE A 121 19.91 9.21 -4.01
C PHE A 121 19.23 9.99 -2.89
N TYR A 122 19.32 11.32 -2.90
CA TYR A 122 18.62 12.18 -1.95
C TYR A 122 17.09 12.03 -2.06
N THR A 123 16.54 12.03 -3.27
CA THR A 123 15.09 11.81 -3.49
C THR A 123 14.67 10.40 -3.04
N TYR A 124 15.50 9.40 -3.30
CA TYR A 124 15.27 8.02 -2.85
C TYR A 124 15.28 7.88 -1.31
N LEU A 125 16.25 8.49 -0.63
CA LEU A 125 16.28 8.50 0.84
C LEU A 125 15.10 9.25 1.44
N ASN A 126 14.76 10.42 0.89
CA ASN A 126 13.60 11.18 1.35
C ASN A 126 12.29 10.41 1.15
N PHE A 127 12.17 9.64 0.07
CA PHE A 127 11.06 8.72 -0.12
C PHE A 127 10.96 7.73 1.05
N GLY A 128 12.07 7.12 1.44
CA GLY A 128 12.12 6.19 2.56
C GLY A 128 11.70 6.84 3.88
N ILE A 129 12.26 8.01 4.20
CA ILE A 129 11.94 8.74 5.43
C ILE A 129 10.46 9.14 5.48
N VAL A 130 9.93 9.73 4.40
CA VAL A 130 8.51 10.11 4.33
C VAL A 130 7.63 8.86 4.48
N SER A 131 7.95 7.79 3.77
CA SER A 131 7.19 6.53 3.86
C SER A 131 7.20 5.96 5.28
N LEU A 132 8.34 5.97 5.98
CA LEU A 132 8.44 5.53 7.37
C LEU A 132 7.59 6.36 8.31
N ILE A 133 7.59 7.69 8.17
CA ILE A 133 6.74 8.58 8.98
C ILE A 133 5.26 8.23 8.78
N PHE A 134 4.83 8.06 7.53
CA PHE A 134 3.44 7.70 7.22
C PHE A 134 3.07 6.30 7.69
N PHE A 135 3.93 5.29 7.50
CA PHE A 135 3.68 3.94 8.02
C PHE A 135 3.66 3.89 9.54
N ALA A 136 4.52 4.66 10.23
CA ALA A 136 4.48 4.79 11.68
C ALA A 136 3.15 5.42 12.13
N ALA A 137 2.72 6.49 11.47
CA ALA A 137 1.42 7.10 11.74
C ALA A 137 0.26 6.12 11.52
N MET A 138 0.27 5.37 10.41
CA MET A 138 -0.72 4.32 10.12
C MET A 138 -0.73 3.21 11.17
N ALA A 139 0.45 2.78 11.64
CA ALA A 139 0.56 1.74 12.67
C ALA A 139 0.01 2.23 14.01
N LEU A 140 0.36 3.44 14.43
CA LEU A 140 -0.13 4.05 15.67
C LEU A 140 -1.64 4.27 15.65
N THR A 141 -2.20 4.79 14.55
CA THR A 141 -3.65 4.98 14.41
C THR A 141 -4.39 3.65 14.37
N SER A 142 -3.86 2.65 13.64
CA SER A 142 -4.44 1.31 13.60
C SER A 142 -4.46 0.68 15.00
N GLN A 143 -3.37 0.79 15.75
CA GLN A 143 -3.30 0.27 17.11
C GLN A 143 -4.28 0.98 18.04
N ALA A 144 -4.39 2.31 17.95
CA ALA A 144 -5.32 3.09 18.76
C ALA A 144 -6.78 2.68 18.49
N ILE A 145 -7.14 2.51 17.21
CA ILE A 145 -8.50 2.12 16.81
C ILE A 145 -8.81 0.68 17.23
N ILE A 146 -7.87 -0.26 17.06
CA ILE A 146 -8.06 -1.65 17.51
C ILE A 146 -8.27 -1.72 19.03
N LYS A 147 -7.46 -1.01 19.82
CA LYS A 147 -7.62 -0.95 21.27
C LYS A 147 -8.96 -0.36 21.68
N ALA A 148 -9.38 0.72 21.02
CA ALA A 148 -10.68 1.33 21.26
C ALA A 148 -11.82 0.35 20.91
N SER A 149 -11.71 -0.36 19.78
CA SER A 149 -12.70 -1.34 19.32
C SER A 149 -12.87 -2.49 20.31
N LEU A 150 -11.76 -3.03 20.82
CA LEU A 150 -11.77 -4.11 21.81
C LEU A 150 -12.42 -3.66 23.13
N LYS A 151 -12.10 -2.44 23.60
CA LYS A 151 -12.70 -1.90 24.81
C LYS A 151 -14.22 -1.80 24.67
N THR A 152 -14.69 -1.20 23.57
CA THR A 152 -16.12 -1.04 23.30
C THR A 152 -16.84 -2.38 23.13
N LEU A 153 -16.21 -3.36 22.47
CA LEU A 153 -16.78 -4.70 22.32
C LEU A 153 -17.01 -5.36 23.69
N ILE A 154 -16.03 -5.26 24.59
CA ILE A 154 -16.10 -5.85 25.93
C ILE A 154 -17.14 -5.13 26.81
N THR A 155 -17.25 -3.80 26.73
CA THR A 155 -18.12 -3.03 27.62
C THR A 155 -19.56 -2.90 27.14
N GLU A 156 -19.78 -2.84 25.82
CA GLU A 156 -21.10 -2.47 25.25
C GLU A 156 -21.69 -3.57 24.37
N GLY A 157 -20.96 -4.66 24.08
CA GLY A 157 -21.42 -5.76 23.21
C GLY A 157 -21.72 -5.33 21.77
N ARG A 158 -21.34 -4.10 21.39
CA ARG A 158 -21.58 -3.50 20.07
C ARG A 158 -20.27 -3.36 19.33
N ILE A 159 -20.19 -3.96 18.14
CA ILE A 159 -19.14 -3.65 17.18
C ILE A 159 -19.55 -2.34 16.48
N ILE A 160 -19.13 -1.20 17.01
CA ILE A 160 -19.26 0.10 16.32
C ILE A 160 -18.56 0.01 14.95
N PRO A 161 -18.97 0.79 13.92
CA PRO A 161 -18.26 0.97 12.65
C PRO A 161 -16.84 1.57 12.77
N MET A 162 -16.05 1.22 13.80
CA MET A 162 -14.65 1.61 13.94
C MET A 162 -13.79 1.09 12.78
N TYR A 163 -14.18 0.00 12.11
CA TYR A 163 -13.54 -0.42 10.86
C TYR A 163 -13.73 0.60 9.74
N VAL A 164 -14.89 1.25 9.66
CA VAL A 164 -15.14 2.33 8.68
C VAL A 164 -14.25 3.52 9.01
N VAL A 165 -14.15 3.90 10.29
CA VAL A 165 -13.24 4.96 10.75
C VAL A 165 -11.78 4.62 10.43
N LEU A 166 -11.36 3.38 10.66
CA LEU A 166 -10.02 2.89 10.32
C LEU A 166 -9.77 3.03 8.82
N VAL A 167 -10.65 2.51 7.97
CA VAL A 167 -10.52 2.57 6.52
C VAL A 167 -10.45 4.02 6.04
N ILE A 168 -11.34 4.90 6.51
CA ILE A 168 -11.31 6.32 6.19
C ILE A 168 -9.97 6.96 6.61
N THR A 169 -9.50 6.68 7.83
CA THR A 169 -8.22 7.21 8.35
C THR A 169 -7.04 6.76 7.48
N LEU A 170 -7.02 5.49 7.09
CA LEU A 170 -5.96 4.95 6.22
C LEU A 170 -6.01 5.58 4.83
N LEU A 171 -7.20 5.81 4.26
CA LEU A 171 -7.35 6.49 2.97
C LEU A 171 -6.86 7.95 3.03
N VAL A 172 -7.15 8.67 4.11
CA VAL A 172 -6.67 10.04 4.32
C VAL A 172 -5.14 10.07 4.46
N LEU A 173 -4.56 9.15 5.23
CA LEU A 173 -3.10 9.05 5.36
C LEU A 173 -2.43 8.70 4.02
N ALA A 174 -3.03 7.77 3.25
CA ALA A 174 -2.54 7.41 1.93
C ALA A 174 -2.62 8.59 0.94
N HIS A 175 -3.70 9.37 0.99
CA HIS A 175 -3.86 10.60 0.20
C HIS A 175 -2.70 11.58 0.45
N PHE A 176 -2.39 11.86 1.72
CA PHE A 176 -1.31 12.79 2.07
C PHE A 176 0.08 12.23 1.77
N LEU A 177 0.27 10.91 1.91
CA LEU A 177 1.50 10.24 1.49
C LEU A 177 1.74 10.48 -0.01
N LEU A 178 0.75 10.15 -0.86
CA LEU A 178 0.88 10.32 -2.30
C LEU A 178 1.17 11.77 -2.69
N ALA A 179 0.41 12.73 -2.15
CA ALA A 179 0.64 14.16 -2.38
C ALA A 179 2.08 14.57 -2.04
N THR A 180 2.57 14.17 -0.87
CA THR A 180 3.93 14.49 -0.39
C THR A 180 5.00 13.87 -1.27
N LEU A 181 4.82 12.61 -1.67
CA LEU A 181 5.77 11.89 -2.53
C LEU A 181 5.91 12.52 -3.92
N ALA A 182 4.81 13.05 -4.47
CA ALA A 182 4.83 13.78 -5.74
C ALA A 182 5.55 15.13 -5.67
N MET A 183 5.69 15.70 -4.49
CA MET A 183 6.36 16.98 -4.24
C MET A 183 7.80 16.83 -3.76
N LEU A 184 8.35 15.61 -3.71
CA LEU A 184 9.74 15.36 -3.32
C LEU A 184 10.70 16.16 -4.23
N LYS A 185 11.35 17.16 -3.62
CA LYS A 185 12.38 18.01 -4.21
C LYS A 185 13.66 17.95 -3.36
N HIS A 186 14.67 18.72 -3.75
CA HIS A 186 15.85 18.98 -2.92
C HIS A 186 15.55 19.97 -1.77
N ASP A 187 14.29 20.01 -1.30
CA ASP A 187 13.86 20.85 -0.19
C ASP A 187 14.03 20.07 1.13
N ARG A 188 13.90 20.77 2.27
CA ARG A 188 13.84 20.09 3.58
C ARG A 188 12.57 19.24 3.66
N ILE A 189 12.66 18.02 4.18
CA ILE A 189 11.54 17.06 4.26
C ILE A 189 10.29 17.68 4.89
N LEU A 190 10.46 18.43 5.99
CA LEU A 190 9.36 19.12 6.67
C LEU A 190 8.63 20.12 5.76
N GLN A 191 9.37 20.84 4.90
CA GLN A 191 8.77 21.77 3.94
C GLN A 191 8.02 21.01 2.85
N THR A 192 8.54 19.87 2.38
CA THR A 192 7.84 19.01 1.42
C THR A 192 6.52 18.47 2.00
N ILE A 193 6.54 18.01 3.24
CA ILE A 193 5.32 17.56 3.95
C ILE A 193 4.34 18.72 4.07
N LYS A 194 4.79 19.88 4.57
CA LYS A 194 3.92 21.07 4.73
C LYS A 194 3.29 21.50 3.40
N LYS A 195 4.08 21.56 2.32
CA LYS A 195 3.58 21.88 0.97
C LYS A 195 2.56 20.83 0.47
N GLY A 196 2.85 19.55 0.67
CA GLY A 196 1.94 18.45 0.33
C GLY A 196 0.59 18.56 1.06
N LEU A 197 0.62 18.85 2.36
CA LEU A 197 -0.59 19.06 3.17
C LEU A 197 -1.36 20.30 2.71
N VAL A 198 -0.70 21.44 2.54
CA VAL A 198 -1.35 22.70 2.11
C VAL A 198 -2.00 22.52 0.74
N LEU A 199 -1.30 21.90 -0.22
CA LEU A 199 -1.85 21.67 -1.55
C LEU A 199 -3.01 20.66 -1.51
N GLY A 200 -2.89 19.62 -0.68
CA GLY A 200 -3.95 18.65 -0.40
C GLY A 200 -5.23 19.27 0.12
N LEU A 201 -5.11 20.22 1.04
CA LEU A 201 -6.26 20.92 1.64
C LEU A 201 -6.83 22.00 0.71
N THR A 202 -5.97 22.83 0.11
CA THR A 202 -6.42 24.00 -0.70
C THR A 202 -6.99 23.59 -2.06
N LYS A 203 -6.50 22.50 -2.66
CA LYS A 203 -6.90 22.04 -4.00
C LYS A 203 -7.52 20.65 -3.99
N ILE A 204 -8.24 20.31 -2.91
CA ILE A 204 -8.84 18.98 -2.71
C ILE A 204 -9.71 18.53 -3.89
N HIS A 205 -10.51 19.42 -4.47
CA HIS A 205 -11.37 19.12 -5.62
C HIS A 205 -10.57 18.69 -6.86
N LYS A 206 -9.43 19.34 -7.14
CA LYS A 206 -8.54 18.96 -8.26
C LYS A 206 -7.84 17.64 -7.97
N MET A 207 -7.43 17.42 -6.73
CA MET A 207 -6.84 16.14 -6.32
C MET A 207 -7.82 14.98 -6.38
N LEU A 208 -9.07 15.17 -5.94
CA LEU A 208 -10.14 14.17 -6.07
C LEU A 208 -10.38 13.80 -7.53
N LEU A 209 -10.43 14.77 -8.44
CA LEU A 209 -10.52 14.51 -9.88
C LEU A 209 -9.34 13.70 -10.39
N MET A 210 -8.12 13.99 -9.93
CA MET A 210 -6.93 13.20 -10.29
C MET A 210 -7.04 11.76 -9.79
N TYR A 211 -7.49 11.53 -8.56
CA TYR A 211 -7.71 10.18 -8.04
C TYR A 211 -8.82 9.45 -8.78
N LEU A 212 -9.90 10.12 -9.17
CA LEU A 212 -10.95 9.54 -9.99
C LEU A 212 -10.38 9.02 -11.32
N ILE A 213 -9.54 9.82 -11.99
CA ILE A 213 -8.84 9.40 -13.22
C ILE A 213 -7.94 8.19 -12.94
N MET A 214 -7.21 8.18 -11.81
CA MET A 214 -6.35 7.05 -11.44
C MET A 214 -7.16 5.76 -11.21
N ILE A 215 -8.34 5.87 -10.58
CA ILE A 215 -9.26 4.74 -10.37
C ILE A 215 -9.79 4.23 -11.71
N ILE A 216 -10.22 5.12 -12.61
CA ILE A 216 -10.71 4.75 -13.94
C ILE A 216 -9.66 3.93 -14.72
N ILE A 217 -8.38 4.29 -14.61
CA ILE A 217 -7.29 3.55 -15.26
C ILE A 217 -7.16 2.11 -14.75
N TYR A 218 -7.57 1.83 -13.51
CA TYR A 218 -7.56 0.46 -12.96
C TYR A 218 -8.82 -0.35 -13.26
N ILE A 219 -9.94 0.26 -13.68
CA ILE A 219 -11.18 -0.47 -14.00
C ILE A 219 -10.94 -1.60 -15.02
N PRO A 220 -10.26 -1.36 -16.17
CA PRO A 220 -9.97 -2.43 -17.12
C PRO A 220 -9.07 -3.53 -16.55
N VAL A 221 -8.11 -3.17 -15.68
CA VAL A 221 -7.21 -4.13 -15.03
C VAL A 221 -8.01 -5.06 -14.13
N PHE A 222 -8.87 -4.51 -13.27
CA PHE A 222 -9.71 -5.31 -12.37
C PHE A 222 -10.75 -6.13 -13.13
N PHE A 223 -11.32 -5.58 -14.20
CA PHE A 223 -12.23 -6.32 -15.07
C PHE A 223 -11.54 -7.55 -15.70
N LEU A 224 -10.30 -7.41 -16.17
CA LEU A 224 -9.53 -8.54 -16.70
C LEU A 224 -9.17 -9.57 -15.63
N ILE A 225 -8.82 -9.13 -14.41
CA ILE A 225 -8.59 -10.04 -13.27
C ILE A 225 -9.88 -10.81 -12.95
N TYR A 226 -11.02 -10.13 -12.93
CA TYR A 226 -12.33 -10.78 -12.72
C TYR A 226 -12.62 -11.83 -13.79
N LEU A 227 -12.43 -11.49 -15.07
CA LEU A 227 -12.58 -12.45 -16.16
C LEU A 227 -11.60 -13.63 -16.03
N ALA A 228 -10.37 -13.38 -15.58
CA ALA A 228 -9.35 -14.42 -15.43
C ALA A 228 -9.71 -15.51 -14.42
N PHE A 229 -10.58 -15.24 -13.43
CA PHE A 229 -11.08 -16.29 -12.53
C PHE A 229 -11.93 -17.34 -13.24
N ASN A 230 -12.59 -16.96 -14.33
CA ASN A 230 -13.49 -17.83 -15.10
C ASN A 230 -12.95 -18.16 -16.50
N ALA A 231 -11.77 -17.68 -16.87
CA ALA A 231 -11.20 -17.78 -18.21
C ALA A 231 -9.83 -18.49 -18.21
N HIS A 232 -9.17 -18.52 -19.37
CA HIS A 232 -7.85 -19.13 -19.55
C HIS A 232 -6.73 -18.35 -18.85
N PHE A 233 -5.69 -19.08 -18.40
CA PHE A 233 -4.46 -18.55 -17.79
C PHE A 233 -3.79 -17.40 -18.55
N VAL A 234 -3.98 -17.33 -19.88
CA VAL A 234 -3.47 -16.24 -20.72
C VAL A 234 -4.05 -14.88 -20.32
N VAL A 235 -5.34 -14.81 -19.97
CA VAL A 235 -6.00 -13.56 -19.54
C VAL A 235 -5.40 -13.06 -18.23
N LEU A 236 -5.08 -13.97 -17.31
CA LEU A 236 -4.38 -13.65 -16.07
C LEU A 236 -2.99 -13.07 -16.36
N GLY A 237 -2.24 -13.68 -17.28
CA GLY A 237 -0.93 -13.17 -17.70
C GLY A 237 -1.00 -11.74 -18.24
N PHE A 238 -1.98 -11.44 -19.10
CA PHE A 238 -2.20 -10.08 -19.59
C PHE A 238 -2.58 -9.10 -18.47
N ALA A 239 -3.46 -9.50 -17.55
CA ALA A 239 -3.85 -8.66 -16.42
C ALA A 239 -2.66 -8.33 -15.50
N LEU A 240 -1.79 -9.31 -15.25
CA LEU A 240 -0.57 -9.15 -14.45
C LEU A 240 0.46 -8.23 -15.11
N LEU A 241 0.53 -8.17 -16.45
CA LEU A 241 1.37 -7.21 -17.17
C LEU A 241 0.74 -5.81 -17.23
N LEU A 242 -0.58 -5.74 -17.36
CA LEU A 242 -1.31 -4.48 -17.45
C LEU A 242 -1.30 -3.71 -16.12
N LEU A 243 -1.29 -4.41 -14.98
CA LEU A 243 -1.28 -3.82 -13.65
C LEU A 243 -0.05 -2.91 -13.40
N PRO A 244 1.21 -3.38 -13.53
CA PRO A 244 2.41 -2.54 -13.45
C PRO A 244 2.36 -1.36 -14.42
N LEU A 245 1.91 -1.58 -15.65
CA LEU A 245 1.82 -0.53 -16.66
C LEU A 245 0.84 0.57 -16.23
N ALA A 246 -0.36 0.18 -15.78
CA ALA A 246 -1.36 1.09 -15.25
C ALA A 246 -0.82 1.87 -14.05
N THR A 247 -0.11 1.22 -13.12
CA THR A 247 0.51 1.87 -11.96
C THR A 247 1.57 2.90 -12.38
N VAL A 248 2.42 2.58 -13.35
CA VAL A 248 3.44 3.50 -13.87
C VAL A 248 2.79 4.71 -14.56
N ILE A 249 1.79 4.47 -15.42
CA ILE A 249 1.04 5.53 -16.11
C ILE A 249 0.37 6.46 -15.09
N ASN A 250 -0.32 5.89 -14.10
CA ASN A 250 -0.97 6.63 -13.02
C ASN A 250 0.02 7.49 -12.24
N ARG A 251 1.21 6.96 -11.95
CA ARG A 251 2.25 7.69 -11.22
C ARG A 251 2.81 8.87 -12.02
N ILE A 252 3.12 8.66 -13.30
CA ILE A 252 3.59 9.72 -14.19
C ILE A 252 2.49 10.80 -14.31
N PHE A 253 1.24 10.39 -14.50
CA PHE A 253 0.11 11.31 -14.53
C PHE A 253 -0.01 12.12 -13.23
N PHE A 254 0.08 11.46 -12.08
CA PHE A 254 -0.06 12.10 -10.79
C PHE A 254 1.05 13.13 -10.54
N ILE A 255 2.33 12.77 -10.77
CA ILE A 255 3.45 13.71 -10.61
C ILE A 255 3.34 14.88 -11.59
N GLY A 256 2.99 14.61 -12.85
CA GLY A 256 2.80 15.66 -13.87
C GLY A 256 1.73 16.67 -13.45
N SER A 257 0.58 16.17 -13.00
CA SER A 257 -0.54 16.99 -12.56
C SER A 257 -0.23 17.76 -11.28
N MET A 258 0.47 17.15 -10.30
CA MET A 258 0.91 17.83 -9.07
C MET A 258 1.86 19.00 -9.37
N LYS A 259 2.77 18.85 -10.34
CA LYS A 259 3.67 19.94 -10.75
C LYS A 259 2.92 21.11 -11.39
N GLU A 260 1.82 20.85 -12.09
CA GLU A 260 0.95 21.90 -12.63
C GLU A 260 0.16 22.59 -11.52
N LEU A 261 -0.39 21.82 -10.58
CA LEU A 261 -1.08 22.38 -9.42
C LEU A 261 -0.19 23.28 -8.57
N GLU A 262 1.10 22.93 -8.43
CA GLU A 262 2.09 23.76 -7.74
C GLU A 262 2.37 25.08 -8.48
N LYS A 263 2.40 25.08 -9.82
CA LYS A 263 2.61 26.31 -10.61
C LYS A 263 1.45 27.30 -10.58
N SER A 264 0.24 26.79 -10.34
CA SER A 264 -0.97 27.61 -10.23
C SER A 264 -1.31 27.98 -8.79
N ALA A 265 -0.40 27.77 -7.84
CA ALA A 265 -0.53 28.17 -6.44
C ALA A 265 0.46 29.33 -6.19
#